data_AF-A0A382J5Q0-F1
#
_entry.id   AF-A0A382J5Q0-F1
#
_cell.length_a   1.000
_cell.length_b   1.000
_cell.length_c   1.000
_cell.angle_alpha   90.00
_cell.angle_beta   90.00
_cell.angle_gamma   90.00
#
_symmetry.space_group_name_H-M   'P 1'
#
loop_
_entity.id
_entity.type
_entity.pdbx_description
1 polymer ?
#
loop_
_entity_poly.entity_id
_entity_poly.type
_entity_poly.pdbx_seq_one_letter_code
_entity_poly.pdbx_strand_id
1 'polypeptide(L)'
;DEIEKIDEALLDELGQRSIRIMADARLNSETPGSMIDRLSISALKIYHMDEETKRVDASSEHQKNCEAKLMLLQEQRRDLGKCLMEFLEDLVFGRKTLKVYRQMKMYNDSSLNPVLYQKKNSR
;
A
#
# COMPACT_ATOMS: atom_id res chain seq x y z
N ASP A 1 8.86 1.69 -9.30
CA ASP A 1 8.28 0.95 -8.16
C ASP A 1 6.93 0.38 -8.61
N GLU A 2 6.41 -0.75 -8.08
CA GLU A 2 5.12 -1.30 -8.54
C GLU A 2 3.94 -0.40 -8.13
N ILE A 3 4.07 0.30 -6.99
CA ILE A 3 3.10 1.32 -6.56
C ILE A 3 2.98 2.42 -7.62
N GLU A 4 4.11 2.96 -8.05
CA GLU A 4 4.17 4.04 -9.05
C GLU A 4 3.53 3.60 -10.37
N LYS A 5 3.77 2.36 -10.81
CA LYS A 5 3.19 1.82 -12.05
C LYS A 5 1.67 1.74 -11.99
N ILE A 6 1.11 1.35 -10.85
CA ILE A 6 -0.34 1.32 -10.64
C ILE A 6 -0.91 2.74 -10.72
N ASP A 7 -0.26 3.69 -10.06
CA ASP A 7 -0.71 5.09 -10.06
C ASP A 7 -0.58 5.73 -11.45
N GLU A 8 0.50 5.46 -12.18
CA GLU A 8 0.71 5.88 -13.57
C GLU A 8 -0.40 5.32 -14.49
N ALA A 9 -0.66 4.01 -14.42
CA ALA A 9 -1.71 3.37 -15.22
C ALA A 9 -3.11 3.92 -14.89
N LEU A 10 -3.38 4.24 -13.62
CA LEU A 10 -4.65 4.82 -13.22
C LEU A 10 -4.81 6.27 -13.74
N LEU A 11 -3.75 7.07 -13.70
CA LEU A 11 -3.76 8.42 -14.28
C LEU A 11 -3.99 8.37 -15.79
N ASP A 12 -3.35 7.44 -16.49
CA ASP A 12 -3.55 7.25 -17.93
C ASP A 12 -5.01 6.89 -18.25
N GLU A 13 -5.61 5.98 -17.47
CA GLU A 13 -7.02 5.59 -17.63
C GLU A 13 -7.98 6.76 -17.37
N LEU A 14 -7.75 7.55 -16.32
CA LEU A 14 -8.55 8.74 -16.01
C LEU A 14 -8.43 9.80 -17.12
N GLY A 15 -7.23 9.97 -17.69
CA GLY A 15 -6.97 10.85 -18.82
C GLY A 15 -7.69 10.41 -20.09
N GLN A 16 -7.65 9.12 -20.42
CA GLN A 16 -8.37 8.54 -21.57
C GLN A 16 -9.89 8.74 -21.45
N ARG A 17 -10.43 8.64 -20.23
CA ARG A 17 -11.84 8.92 -19.93
C ARG A 17 -12.20 10.40 -19.90
N SER A 18 -11.23 11.30 -20.11
CA SER A 18 -11.41 12.75 -20.06
C SER A 18 -12.06 13.24 -18.75
N ILE A 19 -11.71 12.61 -17.62
CA ILE A 19 -12.22 13.01 -16.31
C ILE A 19 -11.78 14.43 -16.01
N ARG A 20 -12.75 15.31 -15.71
CA ARG A 20 -12.48 16.70 -15.35
C ARG A 20 -12.25 16.82 -13.85
N ILE A 21 -11.05 17.25 -13.48
CA ILE A 21 -10.69 17.55 -12.09
C ILE A 21 -11.42 18.84 -11.68
N MET A 22 -12.12 18.79 -10.56
CA MET A 22 -12.81 19.95 -9.99
C MET A 22 -11.81 20.97 -9.45
N ALA A 23 -12.17 22.25 -9.43
CA ALA A 23 -11.29 23.32 -8.96
C ALA A 23 -10.90 23.17 -7.47
N ASP A 24 -11.76 22.54 -6.67
CA ASP A 24 -11.58 22.25 -5.25
C ASP A 24 -11.16 20.79 -4.98
N ALA A 25 -10.71 20.07 -6.02
CA ALA A 25 -10.30 18.68 -5.90
C ALA A 25 -9.18 18.52 -4.85
N ARG A 26 -9.35 17.55 -3.96
CA ARG A 26 -8.42 17.32 -2.86
C ARG A 26 -7.32 16.35 -3.27
N LEU A 27 -6.11 16.61 -2.77
CA LEU A 27 -4.98 15.69 -2.88
C LEU A 27 -4.81 14.95 -1.55
N ASN A 28 -4.67 13.62 -1.63
CA ASN A 28 -4.31 12.79 -0.48
C ASN A 28 -2.81 12.46 -0.50
N SER A 29 -2.24 12.22 0.68
CA SER A 29 -0.86 11.76 0.83
C SER A 29 -0.67 10.31 0.36
N GLU A 30 -1.67 9.47 0.58
CA GLU A 30 -1.70 8.11 0.04
C GLU A 30 -2.30 8.11 -1.36
N THR A 31 -1.71 7.32 -2.24
CA THR A 31 -2.20 7.04 -3.60
C THR A 31 -2.92 5.69 -3.65
N PRO A 32 -3.80 5.43 -4.65
CA PRO A 32 -4.41 4.12 -4.84
C PRO A 32 -3.40 2.98 -4.92
N GLY A 33 -2.26 3.17 -5.59
CA GLY A 33 -1.16 2.20 -5.62
C GLY A 33 -0.63 1.88 -4.22
N SER A 34 -0.40 2.91 -3.39
CA SER A 34 0.06 2.72 -2.02
C SER A 34 -0.98 2.02 -1.12
N MET A 35 -2.28 2.29 -1.35
CA MET A 35 -3.36 1.60 -0.63
C MET A 35 -3.47 0.14 -1.05
N ILE A 36 -3.28 -0.17 -2.34
CA ILE A 36 -3.25 -1.54 -2.87
C ILE A 36 -2.06 -2.32 -2.29
N ASP A 37 -0.89 -1.70 -2.17
CA ASP A 37 0.27 -2.32 -1.50
C ASP A 37 -0.06 -2.69 -0.04
N ARG A 38 -0.64 -1.74 0.72
CA ARG A 38 -1.10 -1.97 2.11
C ARG A 38 -2.13 -3.11 2.20
N LEU A 39 -3.06 -3.19 1.26
CA LEU A 39 -4.05 -4.28 1.19
C LEU A 39 -3.39 -5.63 0.86
N SER A 40 -2.35 -5.63 0.03
CA SER A 40 -1.61 -6.83 -0.37
C SER A 40 -0.83 -7.41 0.80
N ILE A 41 -0.09 -6.58 1.55
CA ILE A 41 0.59 -7.05 2.77
C ILE A 41 -0.39 -7.46 3.86
N SER A 42 -1.55 -6.78 3.98
CA SER A 42 -2.61 -7.17 4.91
C SER A 42 -3.17 -8.56 4.60
N ALA A 43 -3.34 -8.92 3.32
CA ALA A 43 -3.78 -10.25 2.93
C ALA A 43 -2.81 -11.35 3.38
N LEU A 44 -1.49 -11.13 3.24
CA LEU A 44 -0.47 -12.06 3.73
C LEU A 44 -0.50 -12.21 5.26
N LYS A 45 -0.67 -11.11 5.98
CA LYS A 45 -0.80 -11.14 7.45
C LYS A 45 -2.02 -11.94 7.89
N ILE A 46 -3.16 -11.75 7.21
CA ILE A 46 -4.39 -12.50 7.49
C ILE A 46 -4.17 -13.99 7.23
N TYR A 47 -3.55 -14.34 6.11
CA TYR A 47 -3.28 -15.73 5.75
C TYR A 47 -2.45 -16.44 6.84
N HIS A 48 -1.31 -15.88 7.23
CA HIS A 48 -0.46 -16.51 8.25
C HIS A 48 -1.07 -16.45 9.65
N MET A 49 -1.83 -15.40 9.99
CA MET A 49 -2.54 -15.37 11.26
C MET A 49 -3.60 -16.47 11.34
N ASP A 50 -4.30 -16.73 10.24
CA ASP A 50 -5.26 -17.83 10.13
C ASP A 50 -4.59 -19.21 10.29
N GLU A 51 -3.37 -19.40 9.74
CA GLU A 51 -2.57 -20.61 10.00
C GLU A 51 -2.26 -20.79 11.49
N GLU A 52 -1.86 -19.73 12.20
CA GLU A 52 -1.59 -19.79 13.65
C GLU A 52 -2.85 -20.10 14.47
N THR A 53 -4.03 -19.69 14.04
CA THR A 53 -5.28 -20.07 14.73
C THR A 53 -5.56 -21.58 14.65
N LYS A 54 -5.08 -22.24 13.59
CA LYS A 54 -5.33 -23.67 13.30
C LYS A 54 -4.21 -24.58 13.79
N ARG A 55 -3.19 -24.00 14.41
CA ARG A 55 -1.99 -24.71 14.82
C ARG A 55 -2.28 -25.63 15.99
N VAL A 56 -2.14 -26.94 15.75
CA VAL A 56 -2.58 -28.02 16.67
C VAL A 56 -1.66 -28.20 17.90
N ASP A 57 -0.40 -27.79 17.81
CA ASP A 57 0.57 -27.83 18.91
C ASP A 57 0.54 -26.56 19.80
N ALA A 58 -0.31 -25.58 19.46
CA ALA A 58 -0.46 -24.36 20.24
C ALA A 58 -1.43 -24.53 21.41
N SER A 59 -1.24 -23.74 22.47
CA SER A 59 -2.18 -23.71 23.58
C SER A 59 -3.51 -23.07 23.15
N SER A 60 -4.60 -23.44 23.83
CA SER A 60 -5.92 -22.83 23.61
C SER A 60 -5.91 -21.32 23.83
N GLU A 61 -5.10 -20.83 24.76
CA GLU A 61 -4.90 -19.40 25.01
C GLU A 61 -4.19 -18.72 23.83
N HIS A 62 -3.18 -19.37 23.23
CA HIS A 62 -2.52 -18.85 22.04
C HIS A 62 -3.50 -18.76 20.86
N GLN A 63 -4.27 -19.83 20.62
CA GLN A 63 -5.27 -19.88 19.54
C GLN A 63 -6.30 -18.75 19.68
N LYS A 64 -6.89 -18.55 20.87
CA LYS A 64 -7.81 -17.44 21.14
C LYS A 64 -7.20 -16.06 20.90
N ASN A 65 -5.95 -15.87 21.30
CA ASN A 65 -5.24 -14.60 21.06
C ASN A 65 -4.98 -14.37 19.56
N CYS A 66 -4.67 -15.43 18.80
CA CYS A 66 -4.51 -15.35 17.36
C CYS A 66 -5.86 -15.11 16.65
N GLU A 67 -6.95 -15.73 17.10
CA GLU A 67 -8.31 -15.48 16.59
C GLU A 67 -8.71 -14.01 16.77
N ALA A 68 -8.48 -13.43 17.95
CA ALA A 68 -8.77 -12.02 18.20
C ALA A 68 -7.95 -11.10 17.28
N LYS A 69 -6.67 -11.40 17.05
CA LYS A 69 -5.82 -10.68 16.10
C LYS A 69 -6.29 -10.85 14.66
N LEU A 70 -6.73 -12.04 14.28
CA LEU A 70 -7.25 -12.33 12.95
C LEU A 70 -8.51 -11.50 12.67
N MET A 71 -9.44 -11.43 13.63
CA MET A 71 -10.64 -10.60 13.51
C MET A 71 -10.29 -9.12 13.29
N LEU A 72 -9.33 -8.59 14.07
CA LEU A 72 -8.87 -7.21 13.91
C LEU A 72 -8.20 -6.97 12.55
N LEU A 73 -7.35 -7.88 12.07
CA LEU A 73 -6.73 -7.77 10.75
C LEU A 73 -7.77 -7.77 9.63
N GLN A 74 -8.79 -8.62 9.74
CA GLN A 74 -9.88 -8.68 8.76
C GLN A 74 -10.72 -7.40 8.76
N GLU A 75 -11.01 -6.82 9.92
CA GLU A 75 -11.67 -5.51 10.05
C GLU A 75 -10.85 -4.41 9.38
N GLN A 76 -9.58 -4.28 9.76
CA GLN A 76 -8.66 -3.30 9.17
C GLN A 76 -8.59 -3.43 7.65
N ARG A 77 -8.54 -4.65 7.10
CA ARG A 77 -8.52 -4.86 5.65
C ARG A 77 -9.82 -4.43 4.98
N ARG A 78 -10.97 -4.69 5.61
CA ARG A 78 -12.28 -4.23 5.09
C ARG A 78 -12.35 -2.70 5.06
N ASP A 79 -11.91 -2.04 6.14
CA ASP A 79 -11.92 -0.58 6.23
C ASP A 79 -11.02 0.04 5.16
N LEU A 80 -9.79 -0.46 5.01
CA LEU A 80 -8.87 0.00 3.97
C LEU A 80 -9.43 -0.23 2.56
N GLY A 81 -10.11 -1.36 2.34
CA GLY A 81 -10.78 -1.66 1.08
C GLY A 81 -11.90 -0.66 0.78
N LYS A 82 -12.70 -0.30 1.79
CA LYS A 82 -13.73 0.72 1.67
C LYS A 82 -13.14 2.08 1.35
N CYS A 83 -12.09 2.50 2.06
CA CYS A 83 -11.42 3.77 1.77
C CYS A 83 -10.85 3.82 0.35
N LEU A 84 -10.31 2.70 -0.16
CA LEU A 84 -9.83 2.63 -1.54
C LEU A 84 -10.98 2.80 -2.54
N MET A 85 -12.10 2.11 -2.32
CA MET A 85 -13.28 2.25 -3.19
C MET A 85 -13.78 3.70 -3.22
N GLU A 86 -13.94 4.33 -2.06
CA GLU A 86 -14.35 5.74 -1.95
C GLU A 86 -13.36 6.68 -2.65
N PHE A 87 -12.06 6.42 -2.53
CA PHE A 87 -11.04 7.22 -3.21
C PHE A 87 -11.10 7.04 -4.73
N LEU A 88 -11.23 5.81 -5.24
CA LEU A 88 -11.38 5.57 -6.67
C LEU A 88 -12.65 6.24 -7.22
N GLU A 89 -13.75 6.21 -6.47
CA GLU A 89 -14.97 6.93 -6.83
C GLU A 89 -14.73 8.44 -6.91
N ASP A 90 -14.09 9.03 -5.90
CA ASP A 90 -13.75 10.45 -5.89
C ASP A 90 -12.83 10.85 -7.05
N LEU A 91 -11.91 9.97 -7.48
CA LEU A 91 -11.06 10.19 -8.65
C LEU A 91 -11.90 10.22 -9.93
N VAL A 92 -12.83 9.28 -10.10
CA VAL A 92 -13.72 9.21 -11.28
C VAL A 92 -14.64 10.42 -11.36
N PHE A 93 -15.12 10.95 -10.24
CA PHE A 93 -15.92 12.18 -10.23
C PHE A 93 -15.09 13.47 -10.21
N GLY A 94 -13.76 13.37 -10.23
CA GLY A 94 -12.87 14.54 -10.20
C GLY A 94 -12.88 15.31 -8.87
N ARG A 95 -13.44 14.74 -7.80
CA ARG A 95 -13.48 15.31 -6.44
C ARG A 95 -12.13 15.18 -5.73
N LYS A 96 -11.33 14.20 -6.13
CA LYS A 96 -9.93 14.05 -5.72
C LYS A 96 -9.03 13.95 -6.95
N THR A 97 -7.75 14.18 -6.70
CA THR A 97 -6.67 13.90 -7.65
C THR A 97 -5.56 13.15 -6.94
N LEU A 98 -4.66 12.54 -7.70
CA LEU A 98 -3.45 11.91 -7.19
C LEU A 98 -2.21 12.50 -7.87
N LYS A 99 -1.06 12.36 -7.20
CA LYS A 99 0.25 12.70 -7.76
C LYS A 99 1.18 11.52 -7.56
N VAL A 100 1.86 11.10 -8.62
CA VAL A 100 2.88 10.05 -8.53
C VAL A 100 4.12 10.64 -7.86
N TYR A 101 4.40 10.19 -6.64
CA TYR A 101 5.62 10.53 -5.92
C TYR A 101 6.67 9.46 -6.17
N ARG A 102 7.67 9.80 -7.00
CA ARG A 102 8.76 8.88 -7.33
C ARG A 102 9.69 8.68 -6.14
N GLN A 103 9.96 7.43 -5.80
CA GLN A 103 10.83 7.09 -4.68
C GLN A 103 12.30 7.35 -5.04
N MET A 104 12.93 8.27 -4.32
CA MET A 104 14.35 8.62 -4.48
C MET A 104 15.22 7.75 -3.55
N LYS A 105 15.35 6.46 -3.87
CA LYS A 105 16.12 5.49 -3.05
C LYS A 105 17.63 5.65 -3.25
N MET A 106 18.30 6.42 -2.40
CA MET A 106 19.76 6.60 -2.45
C MET A 106 20.56 5.33 -2.14
N TYR A 107 20.04 4.44 -1.29
CA TYR A 107 20.77 3.25 -0.85
C TYR A 107 20.96 2.19 -1.94
N ASN A 108 20.15 2.23 -2.99
CA ASN A 108 20.29 1.34 -4.15
C ASN A 108 21.31 1.87 -5.16
N ASP A 109 21.70 3.13 -5.07
CA ASP A 109 22.71 3.74 -5.92
C ASP A 109 24.09 3.63 -5.26
N SER A 110 24.99 2.88 -5.89
CA SER A 110 26.36 2.70 -5.38
C SER A 110 27.19 3.98 -5.28
N SER A 111 26.82 5.04 -6.02
CA SER A 111 27.46 6.36 -5.98
C SER A 111 26.92 7.25 -4.86
N LEU A 112 25.68 7.01 -4.41
CA LEU A 112 25.03 7.79 -3.33
C LEU A 112 25.04 7.06 -1.99
N ASN A 113 25.26 5.75 -1.98
CA ASN A 113 25.30 4.96 -0.75
C ASN A 113 26.67 5.06 -0.06
N PRO A 114 26.77 5.72 1.12
CA PRO A 114 28.03 5.91 1.84
C PRO A 114 28.74 4.61 2.19
N VAL A 115 27.98 3.56 2.49
CA VAL A 115 28.56 2.25 2.81
C VAL A 115 29.27 1.64 1.60
N LEU A 116 28.82 1.93 0.38
CA LEU A 116 29.38 1.37 -0.86
C LEU A 116 30.57 2.18 -1.38
N TYR A 117 30.50 3.52 -1.38
CA TYR A 117 31.61 4.33 -1.88
C TYR A 117 32.74 4.54 -0.84
N GLN A 118 32.46 4.53 0.47
CA GLN A 118 33.54 4.58 1.48
C GLN A 118 34.37 3.29 1.47
N LYS A 119 33.75 2.14 1.19
CA LYS A 119 34.47 0.87 0.95
C LYS A 119 35.37 0.89 -0.29
N LYS A 120 35.05 1.69 -1.31
CA LYS A 120 35.91 1.88 -2.49
C LYS A 120 37.13 2.76 -2.19
N ASN A 121 36.99 3.77 -1.34
CA ASN A 121 38.07 4.71 -1.00
C ASN A 121 39.00 4.20 0.11
N SER A 122 38.69 3.08 0.74
CA SER A 122 39.47 2.47 1.83
C SER A 122 40.39 1.34 1.34
N ARG A 123 40.75 1.32 0.04
CA ARG A 123 41.68 0.37 -0.57
C ARG A 123 42.88 1.08 -1.17
#